data_AF-A0A3R6KR52-F1
#
_entry.id   AF-A0A3R6KR52-F1
#
_cell.length_a   1.000
_cell.length_b   1.000
_cell.length_c   1.000
_cell.angle_alpha   90.00
_cell.angle_beta   90.00
_cell.angle_gamma   90.00
#
_symmetry.space_group_name_H-M   'P 1'
#
loop_
_entity.id
_entity.type
_entity.pdbx_description
1 polymer ?
#
loop_
_entity_poly.entity_id
_entity_poly.type
_entity_poly.pdbx_seq_one_letter_code
_entity_poly.pdbx_strand_id
1 'polypeptide(L)'
;MISRIYSKILEGISLEQAIDFTVQDCIHDNILRDFLIKHRSEVVGMLLEEFDMEEYIKMERRDSYEDGKCQYRIHVIHTMYQKNIPAESCINMLDEDADFVNHIYQLCKLHPDWNDSNLFDAVESN
;
A
#
# COMPACT_ATOMS: atom_id res chain seq x y z
N MET A 1 -3.80 2.53 -11.89
CA MET A 1 -3.66 3.33 -13.12
C MET A 1 -2.42 4.21 -13.05
N ILE A 2 -2.31 5.12 -12.08
CA ILE A 2 -1.15 6.01 -11.87
C ILE A 2 0.18 5.23 -11.74
N SER A 3 0.19 4.11 -11.03
CA SER A 3 1.37 3.21 -10.94
C SER A 3 1.83 2.64 -12.29
N ARG A 4 0.90 2.38 -13.23
CA ARG A 4 1.23 1.92 -14.60
C ARG A 4 1.84 3.06 -15.42
N ILE A 5 1.32 4.28 -15.28
CA ILE A 5 1.88 5.49 -15.91
C ILE A 5 3.33 5.68 -15.42
N TYR A 6 3.54 5.61 -14.11
CA TYR A 6 4.86 5.71 -13.51
C TYR A 6 5.83 4.65 -14.06
N SER A 7 5.42 3.39 -14.11
CA SER A 7 6.23 2.30 -14.69
C SER A 7 6.67 2.60 -16.12
N LYS A 8 5.77 3.14 -16.96
CA LYS A 8 6.11 3.50 -18.35
C LYS A 8 7.07 4.66 -18.44
N ILE A 9 6.97 5.64 -17.55
CA ILE A 9 7.93 6.74 -17.52
C ILE A 9 9.32 6.27 -17.08
N LEU A 10 9.40 5.32 -16.13
CA LEU A 10 10.68 4.69 -15.76
C LEU A 10 11.31 3.89 -16.92
N GLU A 11 10.50 3.37 -17.84
CA GLU A 11 10.96 2.75 -19.10
C GLU A 11 11.52 3.78 -20.10
N GLY A 12 11.48 5.09 -19.79
CA GLY A 12 12.00 6.17 -20.62
C GLY A 12 10.99 6.74 -21.62
N ILE A 13 9.71 6.40 -21.47
CA ILE A 13 8.62 6.88 -22.32
C ILE A 13 8.15 8.27 -21.83
N SER A 14 7.77 9.16 -22.77
CA SER A 14 7.23 10.47 -22.39
C SER A 14 5.91 10.35 -21.62
N LEU A 15 5.58 11.35 -20.78
CA LEU A 15 4.36 11.34 -19.96
C LEU A 15 3.10 11.15 -20.82
N GLU A 16 2.99 11.89 -21.93
CA GLU A 16 1.86 11.78 -22.85
C GLU A 16 1.71 10.36 -23.40
N GLN A 17 2.81 9.77 -23.88
CA GLN A 17 2.80 8.39 -24.37
C GLN A 17 2.49 7.39 -23.24
N ALA A 18 3.05 7.58 -22.04
CA ALA A 18 2.80 6.71 -20.89
C ALA A 18 1.33 6.71 -20.45
N ILE A 19 0.69 7.88 -20.44
CA ILE A 19 -0.75 8.03 -20.20
C ILE A 19 -1.54 7.35 -21.31
N ASP A 20 -1.20 7.63 -22.57
CA ASP A 20 -1.87 7.07 -23.74
C ASP A 20 -1.84 5.54 -23.75
N PHE A 21 -0.67 4.94 -23.48
CA PHE A 21 -0.49 3.50 -23.32
C PHE A 21 -1.30 2.95 -22.17
N THR A 22 -1.27 3.59 -20.99
CA THR A 22 -2.01 3.11 -19.82
C THR A 22 -3.53 3.12 -20.07
N VAL A 23 -4.05 4.14 -20.74
CA VAL A 23 -5.48 4.20 -21.12
C VAL A 23 -5.83 3.07 -22.09
N GLN A 24 -4.96 2.78 -23.07
CA GLN A 24 -5.17 1.65 -23.99
C GLN A 24 -5.12 0.29 -23.27
N ASP A 25 -4.17 0.10 -22.34
CA ASP A 25 -4.08 -1.12 -21.52
C ASP A 25 -5.36 -1.30 -20.69
N CYS A 26 -5.90 -0.24 -20.09
CA CYS A 26 -7.16 -0.32 -19.36
C CYS A 26 -8.35 -0.70 -20.27
N ILE A 27 -8.43 -0.16 -21.48
CA ILE A 27 -9.45 -0.53 -22.47
C ILE A 27 -9.31 -2.02 -22.85
N HIS A 28 -8.08 -2.50 -23.05
CA HIS A 28 -7.78 -3.89 -23.37
C HIS A 28 -8.18 -4.84 -22.23
N ASP A 29 -7.85 -4.46 -21.00
CA ASP A 29 -8.14 -5.21 -19.77
C ASP A 29 -9.63 -5.18 -19.36
N ASN A 30 -10.51 -4.56 -20.18
CA ASN A 30 -11.92 -4.30 -19.89
C ASN A 30 -12.16 -3.44 -18.62
N ILE A 31 -11.18 -2.65 -18.20
CA ILE A 31 -11.28 -1.73 -17.06
C ILE A 31 -11.83 -0.41 -17.55
N LEU A 32 -13.03 -0.03 -17.07
CA LEU A 32 -13.72 1.21 -17.50
C LEU A 32 -13.84 1.36 -19.03
N ARG A 33 -13.82 0.23 -19.75
CA ARG A 33 -13.62 0.18 -21.20
C ARG A 33 -14.58 1.07 -21.99
N ASP A 34 -15.88 0.92 -21.77
CA ASP A 34 -16.88 1.66 -22.54
C ASP A 34 -16.85 3.17 -22.28
N PHE A 35 -16.41 3.56 -21.08
CA PHE A 35 -16.17 4.96 -20.72
C PHE A 35 -14.90 5.48 -21.42
N LEU A 36 -13.79 4.77 -21.27
CA LEU A 36 -12.49 5.16 -21.83
C LEU A 36 -12.49 5.21 -23.36
N ILE A 37 -13.24 4.34 -24.03
CA ILE A 37 -13.39 4.40 -25.50
C ILE A 37 -14.04 5.71 -25.94
N LYS A 38 -15.03 6.21 -25.18
CA LYS A 38 -15.78 7.42 -25.53
C LYS A 38 -15.07 8.70 -25.10
N HIS A 39 -14.39 8.67 -23.96
CA HIS A 39 -13.82 9.84 -23.29
C HIS A 39 -12.28 9.84 -23.29
N ARG A 40 -11.64 9.07 -24.18
CA ARG A 40 -10.19 8.89 -24.22
C ARG A 40 -9.41 10.19 -24.18
N SER A 41 -9.71 11.10 -25.11
CA SER A 41 -8.97 12.37 -25.24
C SER A 41 -9.15 13.27 -24.02
N GLU A 42 -10.34 13.27 -23.41
CA GLU A 42 -10.63 14.02 -22.20
C GLU A 42 -9.85 13.45 -21.00
N VAL A 43 -9.82 12.12 -20.86
CA VAL A 43 -9.07 11.44 -19.80
C VAL A 43 -7.56 11.66 -19.96
N VAL A 44 -7.03 11.59 -21.18
CA VAL A 44 -5.60 11.87 -21.44
C VAL A 44 -5.27 13.33 -21.10
N GLY A 45 -6.10 14.29 -21.53
CA GLY A 45 -5.91 15.72 -21.23
C GLY A 45 -5.95 16.01 -19.73
N MET A 46 -6.95 15.48 -19.03
CA MET A 46 -7.06 15.61 -17.57
C MET A 46 -5.84 15.03 -16.85
N LEU A 47 -5.40 13.83 -17.23
CA LEU A 47 -4.22 13.21 -16.63
C LEU A 47 -2.93 13.98 -16.92
N LEU A 48 -2.80 14.61 -18.09
CA LEU A 48 -1.65 15.47 -18.40
C LEU A 48 -1.62 16.73 -17.56
N GLU A 49 -2.77 17.28 -17.21
CA GLU A 49 -2.89 18.48 -16.38
C GLU A 49 -2.67 18.18 -14.90
N GLU A 50 -3.18 17.05 -14.40
CA GLU A 50 -3.18 16.72 -12.98
C GLU A 50 -1.99 15.87 -12.51
N PHE A 51 -1.31 15.17 -13.42
CA PHE A 51 -0.24 14.25 -13.03
C PHE A 51 1.04 15.01 -12.63
N ASP A 52 1.35 14.96 -11.34
CA ASP A 52 2.62 15.40 -10.77
C ASP A 52 3.44 14.18 -10.32
N MET A 53 4.55 13.94 -11.01
CA MET A 53 5.44 12.82 -10.71
C MET A 53 6.17 12.99 -9.37
N GLU A 54 6.58 14.20 -9.03
CA GLU A 54 7.30 14.43 -7.79
C GLU A 54 6.38 14.19 -6.60
N GLU A 55 5.15 14.68 -6.67
CA GLU A 55 4.14 14.42 -5.64
C GLU A 55 3.80 12.94 -5.54
N TYR A 56 3.62 12.23 -6.67
CA TYR A 56 3.42 10.78 -6.64
C TYR A 56 4.56 10.05 -5.94
N ILE A 57 5.82 10.35 -6.28
CA ILE A 57 6.98 9.71 -5.64
C ILE A 57 7.04 10.05 -4.14
N LYS A 58 6.74 11.29 -3.75
CA LYS A 58 6.73 11.69 -2.33
C LYS A 58 5.65 10.93 -1.55
N MET A 59 4.47 10.75 -2.14
CA MET A 59 3.38 9.97 -1.54
C MET A 59 3.79 8.51 -1.39
N GLU A 60 4.25 7.86 -2.48
CA GLU A 60 4.66 6.45 -2.49
C GLU A 60 5.77 6.18 -1.44
N ARG A 61 6.74 7.09 -1.32
CA ARG A 61 7.79 7.00 -0.30
C ARG A 61 7.27 7.14 1.12
N ARG A 62 6.24 7.97 1.34
CA ARG A 62 5.64 8.16 2.66
C ARG A 62 4.85 6.92 3.05
N ASP A 63 4.04 6.41 2.15
CA ASP A 63 3.21 5.22 2.36
C ASP A 63 4.11 4.02 2.63
N SER A 64 5.10 3.77 1.76
CA SER A 64 6.11 2.71 1.97
C SER A 64 6.88 2.84 3.30
N TYR A 65 7.13 4.06 3.76
CA TYR A 65 7.83 4.28 5.02
C TYR A 65 6.94 3.98 6.24
N GLU A 66 5.68 4.40 6.21
CA GLU A 66 4.72 4.10 7.27
C GLU A 66 4.39 2.60 7.31
N ASP A 67 4.27 1.94 6.16
CA ASP A 67 4.12 0.48 6.05
C ASP A 67 5.32 -0.22 6.70
N GLY A 68 6.54 0.19 6.37
CA GLY A 68 7.76 -0.37 6.96
C GLY A 68 7.83 -0.19 8.47
N LYS A 69 7.37 0.96 8.99
CA LYS A 69 7.26 1.18 10.45
C LYS A 69 6.21 0.26 11.07
N CYS A 70 5.05 0.12 10.45
CA CYS A 70 3.98 -0.75 10.93
C CYS A 70 4.45 -2.22 10.95
N GLN A 71 5.04 -2.71 9.86
CA GLN A 71 5.63 -4.05 9.76
C GLN A 71 6.68 -4.30 10.85
N TYR A 72 7.56 -3.33 11.10
CA TYR A 72 8.56 -3.45 12.17
C TYR A 72 7.92 -3.54 13.56
N ARG A 73 6.91 -2.70 13.85
CA ARG A 73 6.17 -2.75 15.12
C ARG A 73 5.47 -4.10 15.32
N ILE A 74 4.80 -4.60 14.27
CA ILE A 74 4.18 -5.94 14.27
C ILE A 74 5.23 -7.02 14.52
N HIS A 75 6.36 -6.99 13.81
CA HIS A 75 7.44 -7.96 13.98
C HIS A 75 7.94 -8.02 15.43
N VAL A 76 8.18 -6.86 16.05
CA VAL A 76 8.64 -6.79 17.45
C VAL A 76 7.56 -7.36 18.38
N ILE A 77 6.30 -6.96 18.24
CA ILE A 77 5.20 -7.42 19.10
C ILE A 77 4.97 -8.93 18.93
N HIS A 78 4.98 -9.44 17.70
CA HIS A 78 4.85 -10.86 17.43
C HIS A 78 6.02 -11.66 18.01
N THR A 79 7.24 -11.15 17.91
CA THR A 79 8.43 -11.76 18.55
C THR A 79 8.29 -11.82 20.07
N MET A 80 7.74 -10.77 20.70
CA MET A 80 7.50 -10.78 22.15
C MET A 80 6.45 -11.81 22.54
N TYR A 81 5.36 -11.91 21.77
CA TYR A 81 4.33 -12.93 21.95
C TYR A 81 4.92 -14.34 21.88
N GLN A 82 5.74 -14.63 20.86
CA GLN A 82 6.41 -15.93 20.70
C GLN A 82 7.34 -16.27 21.87
N LYS A 83 7.90 -15.26 22.53
CA LYS A 83 8.71 -15.41 23.75
C LYS A 83 7.88 -15.52 25.04
N ASN A 84 6.56 -15.64 24.92
CA ASN A 84 5.60 -15.70 26.02
C ASN A 84 5.64 -14.46 26.93
N ILE A 85 5.97 -13.29 26.38
CA ILE A 85 5.94 -12.04 27.12
C ILE A 85 4.48 -11.55 27.18
N PRO A 86 3.94 -11.17 28.36
CA PRO A 86 2.58 -10.65 28.46
C PRO A 86 2.40 -9.31 27.73
N ALA A 87 1.23 -9.08 27.13
CA ALA A 87 0.91 -7.84 26.40
C ALA A 87 1.17 -6.57 27.24
N GLU A 88 0.80 -6.59 28.52
CA GLU A 88 1.03 -5.47 29.44
C GLU A 88 2.53 -5.15 29.60
N SER A 89 3.40 -6.17 29.62
CA SER A 89 4.84 -5.95 29.64
C SER A 89 5.34 -5.34 28.33
N CYS A 90 4.79 -5.77 27.19
CA CYS A 90 5.12 -5.19 25.88
C CYS A 90 4.71 -3.73 25.76
N ILE A 91 3.48 -3.38 26.16
CA ILE A 91 2.97 -2.01 26.14
C ILE A 91 3.91 -1.09 26.92
N ASN A 92 4.28 -1.51 28.14
CA ASN A 92 5.17 -0.73 29.00
C ASN A 92 6.62 -0.65 28.47
N MET A 93 7.14 -1.73 27.86
CA MET A 93 8.52 -1.77 27.36
C MET A 93 8.70 -1.00 26.05
N LEU A 94 7.68 -0.99 25.20
CA LEU A 94 7.75 -0.44 23.86
C LEU A 94 7.17 0.98 23.78
N ASP A 95 6.50 1.47 24.83
CA ASP A 95 5.74 2.73 24.83
C ASP A 95 4.77 2.80 23.64
N GLU A 96 4.14 1.65 23.36
CA GLU A 96 3.25 1.44 22.22
C GLU A 96 1.79 1.55 22.63
N ASP A 97 0.95 1.88 21.65
CA ASP A 97 -0.49 1.97 21.85
C ASP A 97 -1.08 0.63 22.34
N ALA A 98 -1.85 0.68 23.42
CA ALA A 98 -2.38 -0.51 24.06
C ALA A 98 -3.38 -1.25 23.17
N ASP A 99 -4.19 -0.53 22.39
CA ASP A 99 -5.17 -1.14 21.51
C ASP A 99 -4.46 -1.88 20.36
N PHE A 100 -3.43 -1.27 19.78
CA PHE A 100 -2.59 -1.89 18.77
C PHE A 100 -1.89 -3.17 19.24
N VAL A 101 -1.22 -3.12 20.40
CA VAL A 101 -0.54 -4.31 20.97
C VAL A 101 -1.54 -5.42 21.27
N ASN A 102 -2.67 -5.07 21.90
CA ASN A 102 -3.71 -6.06 22.22
C ASN A 102 -4.32 -6.66 20.97
N HIS A 103 -4.55 -5.87 19.92
CA HIS A 103 -5.08 -6.36 18.65
C HIS A 103 -4.16 -7.43 18.04
N ILE A 104 -2.84 -7.16 17.96
CA ILE A 104 -1.87 -8.14 17.45
C ILE A 104 -1.86 -9.40 18.32
N TYR A 105 -1.89 -9.27 19.65
CA TYR A 105 -1.96 -10.43 20.55
C TYR A 105 -3.22 -11.27 20.33
N GLN A 106 -4.36 -10.65 20.01
CA GLN A 106 -5.57 -11.40 19.66
C GLN A 106 -5.42 -12.12 18.33
N LEU A 107 -4.84 -11.48 17.31
CA LEU A 107 -4.57 -12.12 16.02
C LEU A 107 -3.65 -13.34 16.19
N CYS A 108 -2.57 -13.23 16.97
CA CYS A 108 -1.66 -14.36 17.23
C CYS A 108 -2.35 -15.53 17.98
N LYS A 109 -3.36 -15.24 18.83
CA LYS A 109 -4.14 -16.29 19.51
C LYS A 109 -5.14 -16.98 18.59
N LEU A 110 -5.80 -16.20 17.73
CA LEU A 110 -6.78 -16.71 16.77
C LEU A 110 -6.10 -17.49 15.63
N HIS A 111 -4.90 -17.05 15.25
CA HIS A 111 -4.14 -17.59 14.14
C HIS A 111 -2.67 -17.87 14.53
N PRO A 112 -2.41 -18.98 15.26
CA PRO A 112 -1.07 -19.32 15.73
C PRO A 112 -0.05 -19.58 14.62
N ASP A 113 -0.53 -19.88 13.41
CA ASP A 113 0.28 -20.30 12.27
C ASP A 113 0.69 -19.10 11.38
N TRP A 114 0.18 -17.90 11.68
CA TRP A 114 0.41 -16.70 10.88
C TRP A 114 1.82 -16.14 11.09
N ASN A 115 2.40 -15.67 9.99
CA ASN A 115 3.66 -14.91 10.00
C ASN A 115 3.37 -13.40 10.01
N ASP A 116 4.44 -12.59 10.07
CA ASP A 116 4.34 -11.13 10.14
C ASP A 116 3.58 -10.52 8.96
N SER A 117 3.71 -11.08 7.75
CA SER A 117 2.99 -10.60 6.58
C SER A 117 1.48 -10.83 6.72
N ASN A 118 1.06 -12.00 7.20
CA ASN A 118 -0.36 -12.26 7.45
C ASN A 118 -0.95 -11.32 8.50
N LEU A 119 -0.18 -11.03 9.56
CA LEU A 119 -0.58 -10.08 10.60
C LEU A 119 -0.68 -8.65 10.06
N PHE A 120 0.28 -8.22 9.24
CA PHE A 120 0.26 -6.92 8.59
C PHE A 120 -0.97 -6.76 7.68
N ASP A 121 -1.24 -7.75 6.82
CA ASP A 121 -2.42 -7.72 5.93
C ASP A 121 -3.74 -7.61 6.72
N ALA A 122 -3.84 -8.28 7.87
CA ALA A 122 -5.02 -8.25 8.73
C ALA A 122 -5.20 -6.90 9.45
N VAL A 123 -4.10 -6.21 9.78
CA VAL A 123 -4.11 -4.88 10.39
C VAL A 123 -4.47 -3.81 9.36
N GLU A 124 -3.93 -3.89 8.14
CA GLU A 124 -4.23 -2.96 7.04
C GLU A 124 -5.66 -3.06 6.52
N SER A 125 -6.29 -4.23 6.66
CA SER A 125 -7.65 -4.47 6.14
C SER A 125 -8.80 -3.98 7.03
N ASN A 126 -8.51 -3.34 8.17
CA ASN A 126 -9.47 -2.95 9.21
C ASN A 126 -9.55 -1.42 9.35
#